data_AF-X7E826-F1
#
_entry.id   AF-X7E826-F1
#
_cell.length_a   1.000
_cell.length_b   1.000
_cell.length_c   1.000
_cell.angle_alpha   90.00
_cell.angle_beta   90.00
_cell.angle_gamma   90.00
#
_symmetry.space_group_name_H-M   'P 1'
#
loop_
_entity.id
_entity.type
_entity.pdbx_description
1 polymer ?
#
loop_
_entity_poly.entity_id
_entity_poly.type
_entity_poly.pdbx_seq_one_letter_code
_entity_poly.pdbx_strand_id
1 'polypeptide(L)'
;MDFVDNLSSQDFQDQFYSVLKMLATIDIAFSRFDGAGDGRFEKGRNLFDGQPARVGLIVAASLYIIGRPGMERSQEERAKRTQKIVARTEQFTSMLKELGPEKLGEFLSLPVLNEVLDKRVGQVGRYERSVFSEAFAVLIQEGFDVPSMEPCWRAA
;
A
#
# COMPACT_ATOMS: atom_id res chain seq x y z
N MET A 1 24.64 -3.28 -10.83
CA MET A 1 24.66 -4.20 -9.69
C MET A 1 23.35 -4.96 -9.76
N ASP A 2 23.45 -6.26 -10.03
CA ASP A 2 22.37 -7.06 -10.61
C ASP A 2 21.34 -7.45 -9.54
N PHE A 3 20.06 -7.56 -9.91
CA PHE A 3 18.96 -7.91 -8.99
C PHE A 3 19.20 -9.27 -8.31
N VAL A 4 19.96 -10.14 -8.99
CA VAL A 4 20.40 -11.46 -8.54
C VAL A 4 21.45 -11.37 -7.41
N ASP A 5 22.34 -10.38 -7.42
CA ASP A 5 23.36 -10.23 -6.38
C ASP A 5 22.73 -9.84 -5.03
N ASN A 6 21.66 -9.04 -5.03
CA ASN A 6 20.98 -8.64 -3.79
C ASN A 6 20.18 -9.78 -3.15
N LEU A 7 19.70 -10.75 -3.94
CA LEU A 7 19.05 -11.96 -3.42
C LEU A 7 20.03 -12.86 -2.66
N SER A 8 21.35 -12.68 -2.77
CA SER A 8 22.32 -13.43 -1.96
C SER A 8 22.43 -12.95 -0.51
N SER A 9 21.85 -11.77 -0.19
CA SER A 9 21.84 -11.23 1.16
C SER A 9 20.54 -11.59 1.89
N GLN A 10 20.67 -12.32 3.01
CA GLN A 10 19.54 -12.73 3.85
C GLN A 10 18.66 -11.54 4.25
N ASP A 11 19.27 -10.40 4.57
CA ASP A 11 18.53 -9.20 4.99
C ASP A 11 17.65 -8.61 3.90
N PHE A 12 18.08 -8.65 2.64
CA PHE A 12 17.28 -8.17 1.52
C PHE A 12 16.10 -9.11 1.26
N GLN A 13 16.33 -10.42 1.33
CA GLN A 13 15.25 -11.40 1.23
C GLN A 13 14.21 -11.17 2.32
N ASP A 14 14.63 -11.00 3.57
CA ASP A 14 13.73 -10.80 4.71
C ASP A 14 12.90 -9.50 4.55
N GLN A 15 13.53 -8.42 4.06
CA GLN A 15 12.84 -7.16 3.73
C GLN A 15 11.81 -7.35 2.61
N PHE A 16 12.20 -8.04 1.53
CA PHE A 16 11.32 -8.32 0.41
C PHE A 16 10.10 -9.16 0.81
N TYR A 17 10.32 -10.27 1.53
CA TYR A 17 9.24 -11.11 2.05
C TYR A 17 8.34 -10.36 3.04
N SER A 18 8.90 -9.46 3.86
CA SER A 18 8.11 -8.61 4.75
C SER A 18 7.16 -7.69 3.98
N VAL A 19 7.63 -7.07 2.89
CA VAL A 19 6.80 -6.20 2.03
C VAL A 19 5.74 -7.01 1.28
N LEU A 20 6.08 -8.21 0.79
CA LEU A 20 5.09 -9.09 0.14
C LEU A 20 4.02 -9.58 1.12
N LYS A 21 4.42 -9.96 2.33
CA LYS A 21 3.48 -10.33 3.41
C LYS A 21 2.57 -9.16 3.74
N MET A 22 3.11 -7.94 3.84
CA MET A 22 2.31 -6.74 4.06
C MET A 22 1.26 -6.54 2.95
N LEU A 23 1.66 -6.62 1.68
CA LEU A 23 0.73 -6.54 0.53
C LEU A 23 -0.39 -7.57 0.66
N ALA A 24 -0.06 -8.84 0.85
CA ALA A 24 -1.05 -9.91 0.95
C ALA A 24 -1.99 -9.72 2.15
N THR A 25 -1.47 -9.27 3.30
CA THR A 25 -2.28 -9.12 4.51
C THR A 25 -3.25 -7.94 4.39
N ILE A 26 -2.82 -6.83 3.78
CA ILE A 26 -3.69 -5.68 3.50
C ILE A 26 -4.74 -6.06 2.45
N ASP A 27 -4.36 -6.73 1.37
CA ASP A 27 -5.26 -7.18 0.32
C ASP A 27 -6.37 -8.09 0.87
N ILE A 28 -6.01 -9.07 1.71
CA ILE A 28 -6.97 -9.95 2.40
C ILE A 28 -7.90 -9.13 3.32
N ALA A 29 -7.37 -8.18 4.08
CA ALA A 29 -8.17 -7.36 4.99
C ALA A 29 -9.19 -6.50 4.22
N PHE A 30 -8.76 -5.88 3.12
CA PHE A 30 -9.62 -5.06 2.27
C PHE A 30 -10.66 -5.91 1.55
N SER A 31 -10.28 -7.09 1.06
CA SER A 31 -11.15 -8.04 0.35
C SER A 31 -12.38 -8.51 1.13
N ARG A 32 -12.43 -8.28 2.46
CA ARG A 32 -13.64 -8.52 3.27
C ARG A 32 -14.80 -7.61 2.89
N PHE A 33 -14.53 -6.45 2.30
CA PHE A 33 -15.57 -5.58 1.79
C PHE A 33 -16.08 -6.08 0.43
N ASP A 34 -17.29 -6.63 0.44
CA ASP A 34 -18.01 -7.08 -0.74
C ASP A 34 -19.15 -6.10 -1.08
N GLY A 35 -18.77 -4.91 -1.53
CA GLY A 35 -19.70 -3.88 -1.96
C GLY A 35 -20.40 -4.23 -3.27
N ALA A 36 -21.47 -3.49 -3.57
CA ALA A 36 -22.27 -3.62 -4.80
C ALA A 36 -22.41 -2.27 -5.53
N GLY A 37 -21.41 -1.39 -5.39
CA GLY A 37 -21.42 -0.05 -5.98
C GLY A 37 -21.20 -0.05 -7.49
N ASP A 38 -21.28 1.12 -8.11
CA ASP A 38 -20.91 1.34 -9.50
C ASP A 38 -19.46 1.87 -9.60
N GLY A 39 -18.73 1.44 -10.63
CA GLY A 39 -17.35 1.88 -10.88
C GLY A 39 -16.34 0.75 -10.94
N ARG A 40 -15.07 1.12 -11.16
CA ARG A 40 -13.97 0.15 -11.31
C ARG A 40 -13.62 -0.53 -9.98
N PHE A 41 -13.75 0.19 -8.88
CA PHE A 41 -13.51 -0.31 -7.53
C PHE A 41 -14.82 -0.33 -6.75
N GLU A 42 -15.51 -1.47 -6.80
CA GLU A 42 -16.77 -1.72 -6.06
C GLU A 42 -16.55 -2.56 -4.80
N LYS A 43 -15.51 -3.40 -4.81
CA LYS A 43 -15.15 -4.34 -3.75
C LYS A 43 -13.71 -4.13 -3.34
N GLY A 44 -13.38 -4.44 -2.10
CA GLY A 44 -12.00 -4.29 -1.62
C GLY A 44 -11.00 -5.15 -2.39
N ARG A 45 -11.43 -6.32 -2.89
CA ARG A 45 -10.61 -7.20 -3.75
C ARG A 45 -10.15 -6.53 -5.04
N ASN A 46 -10.91 -5.58 -5.57
CA ASN A 46 -10.55 -4.91 -6.82
C ASN A 46 -9.30 -4.04 -6.70
N LEU A 47 -8.97 -3.57 -5.48
CA LEU A 47 -7.89 -2.61 -5.28
C LEU A 47 -6.56 -3.14 -5.82
N PHE A 48 -6.22 -4.37 -5.47
CA PHE A 48 -4.97 -5.00 -5.87
C PHE A 48 -5.13 -5.94 -7.07
N ASP A 49 -6.25 -5.95 -7.80
CA ASP A 49 -6.35 -6.69 -9.07
C ASP A 49 -5.41 -6.11 -10.15
N GLY A 50 -5.18 -4.80 -10.11
CA GLY A 50 -4.27 -4.09 -11.01
C GLY A 50 -2.81 -4.08 -10.54
N GLN A 51 -1.88 -4.19 -11.48
CA GLN A 51 -0.45 -3.97 -11.22
C GLN A 51 -0.13 -2.60 -10.57
N PRO A 52 -0.77 -1.46 -10.95
CA PRO A 52 -0.43 -0.15 -10.41
C PRO A 52 -0.51 -0.07 -8.87
N ALA A 53 -1.56 -0.62 -8.26
CA ALA A 53 -1.73 -0.61 -6.81
C ALA A 53 -0.68 -1.47 -6.10
N ARG A 54 -0.42 -2.69 -6.59
CA ARG A 54 0.61 -3.58 -6.02
C ARG A 54 1.99 -2.93 -6.07
N VAL A 55 2.36 -2.39 -7.23
CA VAL A 55 3.64 -1.71 -7.43
C VAL A 55 3.71 -0.47 -6.53
N GLY A 56 2.64 0.32 -6.45
CA GLY A 56 2.59 1.51 -5.59
C GLY A 56 2.89 1.18 -4.12
N LEU A 57 2.24 0.14 -3.57
CA LEU A 57 2.48 -0.26 -2.19
C LEU A 57 3.90 -0.78 -1.97
N ILE A 58 4.39 -1.65 -2.87
CA ILE A 58 5.74 -2.20 -2.79
C ILE A 58 6.78 -1.07 -2.85
N VAL A 59 6.63 -0.13 -3.77
CA VAL A 59 7.53 1.02 -3.92
C VAL A 59 7.49 1.91 -2.67
N ALA A 60 6.31 2.28 -2.19
CA ALA A 60 6.17 3.12 -0.99
C ALA A 60 6.83 2.49 0.24
N ALA A 61 6.60 1.19 0.47
CA ALA A 61 7.23 0.45 1.56
C ALA A 61 8.74 0.32 1.38
N SER A 62 9.21 0.07 0.16
CA SER A 62 10.64 -0.04 -0.15
C SER A 62 11.37 1.28 0.10
N LEU A 63 10.78 2.42 -0.31
CA LEU A 63 11.31 3.74 -0.01
C LEU A 63 11.31 4.04 1.49
N TYR A 64 10.27 3.60 2.21
CA TYR A 64 10.21 3.72 3.66
C TYR A 64 11.30 2.93 4.37
N ILE A 65 11.63 1.72 3.91
CA ILE A 65 12.64 0.85 4.52
C ILE A 65 14.04 1.23 4.05
N ILE A 66 14.31 1.15 2.75
CA ILE A 66 15.64 1.20 2.13
C ILE A 66 16.15 2.63 2.02
N GLY A 67 15.28 3.57 1.68
CA GLY A 67 15.66 4.96 1.41
C GLY A 67 15.38 5.33 -0.03
N ARG A 68 15.75 6.56 -0.40
CA ARG A 68 15.72 6.99 -1.81
C ARG A 68 17.05 6.61 -2.46
N PRO A 69 17.08 6.37 -3.79
CA PRO A 69 18.34 6.21 -4.51
C PRO A 69 19.30 7.37 -4.21
N GLY A 70 20.54 7.05 -3.80
CA GLY A 70 21.55 8.03 -3.38
C GLY A 70 21.40 8.57 -1.94
N MET A 71 20.38 8.12 -1.21
CA MET A 71 20.13 8.40 0.21
C MET A 71 19.70 7.12 0.93
N GLU A 72 20.40 6.02 0.66
CA GLU A 72 20.14 4.73 1.23
C GLU A 72 20.43 4.71 2.73
N ARG A 73 19.57 4.02 3.48
CA ARG A 73 19.69 3.84 4.92
C ARG A 73 20.69 2.74 5.26
N SER A 74 21.26 2.84 6.46
CA SER A 74 22.11 1.77 7.00
C SER A 74 21.32 0.48 7.22
N GLN A 75 22.02 -0.65 7.32
CA GLN A 75 21.39 -1.95 7.57
C GLN A 75 20.59 -1.95 8.90
N GLU A 76 21.14 -1.33 9.94
CA GLU A 76 20.46 -1.19 11.24
C GLU A 76 19.17 -0.35 11.14
N GLU A 77 19.21 0.76 10.40
CA GLU A 77 18.03 1.59 10.17
C GLU A 77 16.97 0.86 9.35
N ARG A 78 17.38 0.11 8.32
CA ARG A 78 16.47 -0.72 7.53
C ARG A 78 15.79 -1.76 8.41
N ALA A 79 16.55 -2.48 9.23
CA ALA A 79 16.00 -3.49 10.15
C ALA A 79 14.96 -2.88 11.11
N LYS A 80 15.28 -1.74 11.75
CA LYS A 80 14.34 -1.02 12.64
C LYS A 80 13.06 -0.61 11.91
N ARG A 81 13.19 -0.11 10.67
CA ARG A 81 12.04 0.33 9.87
C ARG A 81 11.20 -0.85 9.37
N THR A 82 11.81 -1.96 8.99
CA THR A 82 11.11 -3.21 8.66
C THR A 82 10.28 -3.71 9.84
N GLN A 83 10.87 -3.79 11.03
CA GLN A 83 10.13 -4.18 12.24
C GLN A 83 8.97 -3.21 12.52
N LYS A 84 9.21 -1.91 12.39
CA LYS A 84 8.18 -0.88 12.63
C LYS A 84 7.01 -0.99 11.64
N ILE A 85 7.27 -1.11 10.34
CA ILE A 85 6.20 -1.18 9.33
C ILE A 85 5.42 -2.50 9.43
N VAL A 86 6.08 -3.61 9.76
CA VAL A 86 5.43 -4.90 10.00
C VAL A 86 4.48 -4.80 11.20
N ALA A 87 4.95 -4.32 12.34
CA ALA A 87 4.10 -4.16 13.53
C ALA A 87 2.90 -3.23 13.29
N ARG A 88 3.10 -2.13 12.55
CA ARG A 88 2.02 -1.21 12.20
C ARG A 88 1.01 -1.82 11.23
N THR A 89 1.47 -2.62 10.27
CA THR A 89 0.59 -3.37 9.36
C THR A 89 -0.27 -4.38 10.13
N GLU A 90 0.32 -5.09 11.08
CA GLU A 90 -0.41 -6.07 11.90
C GLU A 90 -1.47 -5.40 12.77
N GLN A 91 -1.14 -4.26 13.39
CA GLN A 91 -2.11 -3.44 14.14
C GLN A 91 -3.23 -2.92 13.23
N PHE A 92 -2.86 -2.36 12.08
CA PHE A 92 -3.79 -1.82 11.09
C PHE A 92 -4.77 -2.88 10.61
N THR A 93 -4.27 -4.02 10.15
CA THR A 93 -5.12 -5.11 9.64
C THR A 93 -5.94 -5.78 10.75
N SER A 94 -5.47 -5.76 11.99
CA SER A 94 -6.28 -6.19 13.15
C SER A 94 -7.43 -5.23 13.41
N MET A 95 -7.20 -3.91 13.39
CA MET A 95 -8.26 -2.91 13.49
C MET A 95 -9.31 -3.08 12.39
N LEU A 96 -8.88 -3.28 11.14
CA LEU A 96 -9.80 -3.50 10.02
C LEU A 96 -10.65 -4.76 10.19
N LYS A 97 -10.11 -5.83 10.80
CA LYS A 97 -10.85 -7.07 11.09
C LYS A 97 -12.02 -6.83 12.05
N GLU A 98 -11.85 -5.92 13.00
CA GLU A 98 -12.92 -5.55 13.96
C GLU A 98 -14.00 -4.66 13.33
N LEU A 99 -13.74 -4.04 12.17
CA LEU A 99 -14.76 -3.29 11.44
C LEU A 99 -15.78 -4.26 10.82
N GLY A 100 -17.06 -3.94 11.05
CA GLY A 100 -18.17 -4.53 10.30
C GLY A 100 -18.19 -4.06 8.84
N PRO A 101 -18.96 -4.71 7.96
CA PRO A 101 -18.93 -4.46 6.51
C PRO A 101 -19.16 -2.99 6.10
N GLU A 102 -20.12 -2.31 6.71
CA GLU A 102 -20.45 -0.91 6.43
C GLU A 102 -19.29 0.03 6.78
N LYS A 103 -18.81 -0.04 8.03
CA LYS A 103 -17.65 0.75 8.50
C LYS A 103 -16.37 0.45 7.72
N LEU A 104 -16.18 -0.79 7.29
CA LEU A 104 -15.06 -1.13 6.41
C LEU A 104 -15.21 -0.45 5.05
N GLY A 105 -16.40 -0.42 4.47
CA GLY A 105 -16.69 0.30 3.23
C GLY A 105 -16.41 1.80 3.36
N GLU A 106 -16.91 2.43 4.43
CA GLU A 106 -16.63 3.84 4.76
C GLU A 106 -15.12 4.09 4.89
N PHE A 107 -14.42 3.22 5.62
CA PHE A 107 -12.98 3.30 5.81
C PHE A 107 -12.21 3.21 4.49
N LEU A 108 -12.55 2.26 3.61
CA LEU A 108 -11.87 2.08 2.32
C LEU A 108 -12.10 3.26 1.37
N SER A 109 -13.25 3.94 1.49
CA SER A 109 -13.61 5.13 0.70
C SER A 109 -13.41 4.93 -0.81
N LEU A 110 -13.78 3.75 -1.34
CA LEU A 110 -13.59 3.40 -2.76
C LEU A 110 -14.26 4.36 -3.77
N PRO A 111 -15.41 5.00 -3.48
CA PRO A 111 -15.96 6.03 -4.36
C PRO A 111 -14.99 7.19 -4.61
N VAL A 112 -14.24 7.62 -3.58
CA VAL A 112 -13.22 8.67 -3.74
C VAL A 112 -12.07 8.19 -4.61
N LEU A 113 -11.65 6.93 -4.47
CA LEU A 113 -10.63 6.36 -5.35
C LEU A 113 -11.10 6.33 -6.82
N ASN A 114 -12.35 5.93 -7.07
CA ASN A 114 -12.93 5.97 -8.43
C ASN A 114 -12.92 7.42 -8.98
N GLU A 115 -13.33 8.41 -8.19
CA GLU A 115 -13.32 9.84 -8.56
C GLU A 115 -11.90 10.31 -8.93
N VAL A 116 -10.91 10.01 -8.09
CA VAL A 116 -9.51 10.42 -8.32
C VAL A 116 -8.96 9.80 -9.61
N LEU A 117 -9.29 8.53 -9.88
CA LEU A 117 -8.80 7.81 -11.05
C LEU A 117 -9.58 8.11 -12.33
N ASP A 118 -10.79 8.67 -12.25
CA ASP A 118 -11.60 9.08 -13.40
C ASP A 118 -11.11 10.40 -14.02
N LYS A 119 -9.84 10.41 -14.44
CA LYS A 119 -9.23 11.53 -15.16
C LYS A 119 -8.84 11.13 -16.57
N ARG A 120 -9.28 11.91 -17.55
CA ARG A 120 -8.86 11.77 -18.96
C ARG A 120 -7.44 12.30 -19.14
N VAL A 121 -6.46 11.42 -18.98
CA VAL A 121 -5.03 11.73 -19.14
C VAL A 121 -4.40 10.88 -20.25
N GLY A 122 -3.48 11.46 -21.02
CA GLY A 122 -2.83 10.77 -22.15
C GLY A 122 -1.93 9.58 -21.75
N GLN A 123 -1.53 9.48 -20.48
CA GLN A 123 -0.71 8.39 -19.94
C GLN A 123 -1.35 7.76 -18.70
N VAL A 124 -2.54 7.18 -18.85
CA VAL A 124 -3.35 6.58 -17.76
C VAL A 124 -2.52 5.68 -16.84
N GLY A 125 -1.73 4.75 -17.40
CA GLY A 125 -0.91 3.86 -16.59
C GLY A 125 0.16 4.54 -15.74
N ARG A 126 0.73 5.67 -16.20
CA ARG A 126 1.71 6.45 -15.40
C ARG A 126 0.99 7.20 -14.28
N TYR A 127 -0.17 7.75 -14.59
CA TYR A 127 -1.00 8.46 -13.62
C TYR A 127 -1.44 7.54 -12.48
N GLU A 128 -2.05 6.38 -12.78
CA GLU A 128 -2.48 5.42 -11.76
C GLU A 128 -1.33 5.00 -10.83
N ARG A 129 -0.13 4.75 -11.40
CA ARG A 129 1.04 4.40 -10.60
C ARG A 129 1.44 5.50 -9.62
N SER A 130 1.36 6.77 -10.02
CA SER A 130 1.65 7.91 -9.15
C SER A 130 0.59 8.02 -8.04
N VAL A 131 -0.69 7.94 -8.39
CA VAL A 131 -1.80 7.96 -7.42
C VAL A 131 -1.61 6.90 -6.33
N PHE A 132 -1.41 5.64 -6.72
CA PHE A 132 -1.23 4.58 -5.73
C PHE A 132 0.07 4.74 -4.92
N SER A 133 1.18 5.10 -5.56
CA SER A 133 2.46 5.25 -4.85
C SER A 133 2.40 6.37 -3.80
N GLU A 134 1.73 7.48 -4.12
CA GLU A 134 1.57 8.62 -3.22
C GLU A 134 0.59 8.31 -2.10
N ALA A 135 -0.55 7.70 -2.42
CA ALA A 135 -1.52 7.26 -1.42
C ALA A 135 -0.92 6.31 -0.38
N PHE A 136 -0.19 5.28 -0.82
CA PHE A 136 0.46 4.34 0.09
C PHE A 136 1.66 4.97 0.81
N ALA A 137 2.35 5.94 0.20
CA ALA A 137 3.39 6.69 0.89
C ALA A 137 2.81 7.49 2.06
N VAL A 138 1.67 8.16 1.88
CA VAL A 138 0.97 8.86 2.98
C VAL A 138 0.53 7.87 4.05
N LEU A 139 -0.13 6.76 3.68
CA LEU A 139 -0.55 5.74 4.64
C LEU A 139 0.61 5.25 5.53
N ILE A 140 1.77 4.99 4.92
CA ILE A 140 2.97 4.51 5.63
C ILE A 140 3.61 5.64 6.47
N GLN A 141 3.62 6.88 5.98
CA GLN A 141 4.17 8.04 6.68
C GLN A 141 3.37 8.38 7.95
N GLU A 142 2.05 8.34 7.85
CA GLU A 142 1.12 8.47 8.99
C GLU A 142 1.14 7.22 9.90
N GLY A 143 1.92 6.19 9.56
CA GLY A 143 2.05 4.99 10.38
C GLY A 143 0.75 4.19 10.47
N PHE A 144 -0.06 4.20 9.41
CA PHE A 144 -1.38 3.58 9.31
C PHE A 144 -2.42 4.13 10.29
N ASP A 145 -2.16 5.30 10.88
CA ASP A 145 -3.07 6.01 11.77
C ASP A 145 -3.88 7.05 10.97
N VAL A 146 -4.83 6.56 10.17
CA VAL A 146 -5.70 7.38 9.34
C VAL A 146 -7.16 7.07 9.65
N PRO A 147 -8.07 8.07 9.65
CA PRO A 147 -9.49 7.83 9.95
C PRO A 147 -10.21 7.08 8.82
N SER A 148 -9.70 7.18 7.59
CA SER A 148 -10.12 6.46 6.39
C SER A 148 -8.99 6.50 5.35
N MET A 149 -9.18 5.82 4.22
CA MET A 149 -8.26 5.87 3.08
C MET A 149 -8.46 7.12 2.21
N GLU A 150 -9.53 7.90 2.40
CA GLU A 150 -9.77 9.15 1.67
C GLU A 150 -8.56 10.12 1.66
N PRO A 151 -7.92 10.48 2.79
CA PRO A 151 -6.75 11.35 2.78
C PRO A 151 -5.59 10.76 1.97
N CYS A 152 -5.46 9.44 1.92
CA CYS A 152 -4.47 8.77 1.08
C CYS A 152 -4.82 8.91 -0.40
N TRP A 153 -6.07 8.67 -0.80
CA TRP A 153 -6.51 8.78 -2.19
C TRP A 153 -6.37 10.20 -2.75
N ARG A 154 -6.63 11.21 -1.93
CA ARG A 154 -6.54 12.63 -2.32
C ARG A 154 -5.12 13.22 -2.24
N ALA A 155 -4.12 12.42 -1.88
CA ALA A 155 -2.73 12.89 -1.78
C ALA A 155 -2.05 13.12 -3.15
N ALA A 156 -2.67 12.66 -4.25
CA ALA A 156 -2.11 12.63 -5.61
C ALA A 156 -2.79 13.56 -6.63
#